data_AF-A0A5C8AC37-F1
#
_entry.id   AF-A0A5C8AC37-F1
#
_cell.length_a   1.000
_cell.length_b   1.000
_cell.length_c   1.000
_cell.angle_alpha   90.00
_cell.angle_beta   90.00
_cell.angle_gamma   90.00
#
_symmetry.space_group_name_H-M   'P 1'
#
loop_
_entity.id
_entity.type
_entity.pdbx_description
1 polymer ?
#
loop_
_entity_poly.entity_id
_entity_poly.type
_entity_poly.pdbx_seq_one_letter_code
_entity_poly.pdbx_strand_id
1 'polypeptide(L)'
;GSRNMQQDGVPQKSSFGNKFSNFWFKIETGITLPDTQTGFRIYPLKPISKMHLFTKKFELEIEVIVRLAWRRVKFVPVSIQVKYDPNERVSHFRPGRDFFRISVLNSVLVFFALIYYYPKKFFSFQTLAHIKQEAVKPNETNLKKALSIGFGFFMGIFPIWGFQLLIGIPLAMLFRLNKVLFITAANISIPPMIPLIIYSSLLTGQLFVSGEVHYSSVLDFSSKEVQSNIYQYFVGAILLSVFAFFAGFIVTYGLLSIFRKNPVKE
;
A
#
# COMPACT_ATOMS: atom_id res chain seq x y z
N GLY A 1 20.43 -17.64 9.47
CA GLY A 1 20.00 -18.75 10.34
C GLY A 1 18.55 -18.56 10.68
N SER A 2 17.83 -19.63 10.99
CA SER A 2 16.46 -19.60 11.49
C SER A 2 16.35 -20.65 12.57
N ARG A 3 16.10 -20.23 13.81
CA ARG A 3 16.03 -21.15 14.95
C ARG A 3 14.65 -21.77 15.03
N ASN A 4 14.58 -23.01 15.49
CA ASN A 4 13.30 -23.64 15.81
C ASN A 4 12.81 -23.16 17.18
N MET A 5 11.90 -22.18 17.19
CA MET A 5 11.32 -21.61 18.41
C MET A 5 10.21 -22.47 19.05
N GLN A 6 9.84 -23.59 18.41
CA GLN A 6 8.81 -24.51 18.88
C GLN A 6 9.39 -25.71 19.65
N GLN A 7 10.71 -25.78 19.81
CA GLN A 7 11.40 -26.84 20.54
C GLN A 7 11.18 -26.72 22.06
N ASP A 8 11.08 -27.87 22.73
CA ASP A 8 11.04 -27.95 24.20
C ASP A 8 12.30 -27.34 24.82
N GLY A 9 12.10 -26.47 25.82
CA GLY A 9 13.17 -25.74 26.50
C GLY A 9 13.37 -24.29 26.05
N VAL A 10 12.67 -23.80 25.03
CA VAL A 10 12.70 -22.37 24.66
C VAL A 10 11.94 -21.53 25.69
N PRO A 11 12.56 -20.51 26.31
CA PRO A 11 11.88 -19.63 27.24
C PRO A 11 10.74 -18.85 26.56
N GLN A 12 9.55 -18.82 27.18
CA GLN A 12 8.37 -18.13 26.63
C GLN A 12 8.64 -16.66 26.27
N LYS A 13 9.41 -15.93 27.09
CA LYS A 13 9.82 -14.54 26.83
C LYS A 13 10.64 -14.40 25.53
N SER A 14 11.47 -15.40 25.20
CA SER A 14 12.26 -15.41 23.98
C SER A 14 11.39 -15.66 22.75
N SER A 15 10.42 -16.58 22.86
CA SER A 15 9.45 -16.85 21.79
C SER A 15 8.58 -15.63 21.51
N PHE A 16 8.13 -14.92 22.56
CA PHE A 16 7.39 -13.66 22.40
C PHE A 16 8.22 -12.57 21.72
N GLY A 17 9.45 -12.32 22.18
CA GLY A 17 10.35 -11.34 21.57
C GLY A 17 10.64 -11.62 20.10
N ASN A 18 10.76 -12.90 19.74
CA ASN A 18 10.93 -13.33 18.36
C ASN A 18 9.70 -12.99 17.49
N LYS A 19 8.50 -13.37 17.95
CA LYS A 19 7.24 -13.05 17.25
C LYS A 19 7.05 -11.56 17.10
N PHE A 20 7.35 -10.78 18.14
CA PHE A 20 7.29 -9.32 18.11
C PHE A 20 8.24 -8.74 17.07
N SER A 21 9.48 -9.21 16.99
CA SER A 21 10.44 -8.77 15.98
C SER A 21 10.00 -9.17 14.55
N ASN A 22 9.51 -10.39 14.36
CA ASN A 22 8.99 -10.85 13.06
C ASN A 22 7.81 -9.99 12.59
N PHE A 23 6.93 -9.59 13.52
CA PHE A 23 5.79 -8.72 13.25
C PHE A 23 6.21 -7.35 12.73
N TRP A 24 7.10 -6.65 13.45
CA TRP A 24 7.58 -5.33 13.03
C TRP A 24 8.33 -5.37 11.70
N PHE A 25 9.21 -6.37 11.52
CA PHE A 25 9.90 -6.56 10.25
C PHE A 25 8.92 -6.75 9.08
N LYS A 26 7.83 -7.50 9.29
CA LYS A 26 6.78 -7.69 8.29
C LYS A 26 6.07 -6.37 7.98
N ILE A 27 5.77 -5.54 8.98
CA ILE A 27 5.16 -4.22 8.78
C ILE A 27 6.10 -3.29 8.00
N GLU A 28 7.39 -3.28 8.33
CA GLU A 28 8.36 -2.35 7.74
C GLU A 28 8.75 -2.72 6.31
N THR A 29 8.66 -4.01 5.93
CA THR A 29 9.18 -4.52 4.66
C THR A 29 8.14 -5.22 3.78
N GLY A 30 7.06 -5.72 4.37
CA GLY A 30 6.10 -6.63 3.74
C GLY A 30 6.62 -8.06 3.53
N ILE A 31 7.82 -8.40 4.03
CA ILE A 31 8.44 -9.72 3.88
C ILE A 31 8.18 -10.54 5.14
N THR A 32 7.81 -11.80 4.97
CA THR A 32 7.67 -12.73 6.11
C THR A 32 8.94 -13.56 6.24
N LEU A 33 9.55 -13.54 7.42
CA LEU A 33 10.69 -14.39 7.79
C LEU A 33 10.35 -15.22 9.03
N PRO A 34 10.86 -16.46 9.12
CA PRO A 34 10.58 -17.34 10.25
C PRO A 34 11.25 -16.90 11.55
N ASP A 35 12.44 -16.31 11.48
CA ASP A 35 13.19 -15.81 12.65
C ASP A 35 14.04 -14.60 12.25
N THR A 36 13.63 -13.41 12.70
CA THR A 36 14.40 -12.18 12.51
C THR A 36 15.36 -11.91 13.65
N GLN A 37 15.29 -12.62 14.78
CA GLN A 37 16.02 -12.29 16.00
C GLN A 37 17.29 -13.13 16.18
N THR A 38 17.95 -13.50 15.09
CA THR A 38 19.17 -14.29 15.08
C THR A 38 20.31 -13.50 14.45
N GLY A 39 21.42 -13.37 15.18
CA GLY A 39 22.66 -12.76 14.68
C GLY A 39 23.41 -13.64 13.67
N PHE A 40 23.04 -14.91 13.51
CA PHE A 40 23.73 -15.85 12.63
C PHE A 40 23.34 -15.62 11.16
N ARG A 41 23.96 -14.62 10.54
CA ARG A 41 23.60 -14.11 9.20
C ARG A 41 24.85 -13.90 8.34
N ILE A 42 24.71 -14.22 7.06
CA ILE A 42 25.68 -13.89 6.03
C ILE A 42 25.11 -12.74 5.23
N TYR A 43 25.89 -11.69 5.02
CA TYR A 43 25.43 -10.50 4.33
C TYR A 43 26.16 -10.30 2.99
N PRO A 44 25.44 -9.92 1.92
CA PRO A 44 26.07 -9.54 0.67
C PRO A 44 26.82 -8.20 0.82
N LEU A 45 28.11 -8.18 0.44
CA LEU A 45 28.99 -7.02 0.61
C LEU A 45 28.58 -5.79 -0.24
N LYS A 46 28.17 -6.02 -1.49
CA LYS A 46 27.84 -4.94 -2.44
C LYS A 46 26.69 -4.03 -1.96
N PRO A 47 25.54 -4.54 -1.49
CA PRO A 47 24.48 -3.67 -0.95
C PRO A 47 24.82 -3.09 0.42
N ILE A 48 25.53 -3.83 1.29
CA ILE A 48 25.92 -3.36 2.63
C ILE A 48 26.92 -2.20 2.58
N SER A 49 27.97 -2.31 1.74
CA SER A 49 29.00 -1.27 1.62
C SER A 49 28.45 0.11 1.21
N LYS A 50 27.28 0.12 0.56
CA LYS A 50 26.59 1.34 0.14
C LYS A 50 25.57 1.84 1.16
N MET A 51 25.44 1.22 2.34
CA MET A 51 24.46 1.56 3.37
C MET A 51 25.10 2.34 4.50
N HIS A 52 24.45 3.43 4.90
CA HIS A 52 24.71 4.08 6.18
C HIS A 52 23.70 3.52 7.19
N LEU A 53 24.23 2.95 8.26
CA LEU A 53 23.50 2.40 9.41
C LEU A 53 23.67 3.37 10.57
N PHE A 54 22.59 3.67 11.27
CA PHE A 54 22.59 4.67 12.34
C PHE A 54 22.78 4.07 13.73
N THR A 55 22.38 2.81 13.88
CA THR A 55 22.32 2.12 15.17
C THR A 55 23.55 1.22 15.39
N LYS A 56 23.81 0.81 16.64
CA LYS A 56 25.06 0.09 16.99
C LYS A 56 24.88 -1.19 17.82
N LYS A 57 23.70 -1.43 18.38
CA LYS A 57 23.42 -2.53 19.33
C LYS A 57 22.37 -3.48 18.78
N PHE A 58 21.44 -3.99 19.60
CA PHE A 58 20.34 -4.86 19.15
C PHE A 58 19.53 -4.27 17.99
N GLU A 59 19.34 -2.95 18.03
CA GLU A 59 18.78 -2.11 16.97
C GLU A 59 19.49 -2.26 15.61
N LEU A 60 20.81 -2.47 15.58
CA LEU A 60 21.59 -2.68 14.34
C LEU A 60 21.14 -3.96 13.62
N GLU A 61 20.86 -5.02 14.37
CA GLU A 61 20.38 -6.27 13.79
C GLU A 61 19.02 -6.11 13.10
N ILE A 62 18.20 -5.17 13.56
CA ILE A 62 16.91 -4.84 12.95
C ILE A 62 17.12 -3.93 11.75
N GLU A 63 17.88 -2.83 11.94
CA GLU A 63 18.11 -1.83 10.91
C GLU A 63 18.72 -2.43 9.63
N VAL A 64 19.71 -3.31 9.78
CA VAL A 64 20.38 -3.95 8.64
C VAL A 64 19.42 -4.73 7.76
N ILE A 65 18.57 -5.58 8.33
CA ILE A 65 17.68 -6.43 7.53
C ILE A 65 16.56 -5.63 6.90
N VAL A 66 16.05 -4.61 7.59
CA VAL A 66 15.00 -3.73 7.05
C VAL A 66 15.54 -2.93 5.87
N ARG A 67 16.72 -2.32 6.01
CA ARG A 67 17.35 -1.57 4.92
C ARG A 67 17.78 -2.44 3.73
N LEU A 68 18.24 -3.67 3.99
CA LEU A 68 18.51 -4.64 2.91
C LEU A 68 17.24 -5.04 2.16
N ALA A 69 16.12 -5.23 2.88
CA ALA A 69 14.82 -5.47 2.28
C ALA A 69 14.36 -4.30 1.41
N TRP A 70 14.55 -3.06 1.87
CA TRP A 70 14.23 -1.85 1.09
C TRP A 70 15.08 -1.70 -0.18
N ARG A 71 16.24 -2.35 -0.23
CA ARG A 71 17.10 -2.48 -1.42
C ARG A 71 16.80 -3.70 -2.27
N ARG A 72 15.71 -4.42 -1.99
CA ARG A 72 15.27 -5.63 -2.71
C ARG A 72 16.29 -6.78 -2.67
N VAL A 73 17.07 -6.88 -1.59
CA VAL A 73 17.95 -8.03 -1.36
C VAL A 73 17.09 -9.24 -0.99
N LYS A 74 17.32 -10.38 -1.66
CA LYS A 74 16.61 -11.63 -1.38
C LYS A 74 17.08 -12.22 -0.06
N PHE A 75 16.13 -12.62 0.79
CA PHE A 75 16.40 -13.33 2.03
C PHE A 75 16.23 -14.83 1.83
N VAL A 76 17.17 -15.62 2.38
CA VAL A 76 17.13 -17.08 2.37
C VAL A 76 17.22 -17.56 3.82
N PRO A 77 16.11 -18.01 4.43
CA PRO A 77 16.16 -18.60 5.76
C PRO A 77 16.84 -19.97 5.69
N VAL A 78 17.80 -20.22 6.59
CA VAL A 78 18.52 -21.50 6.70
C VAL A 78 18.34 -21.99 8.12
N SER A 79 17.71 -23.14 8.31
CA SER A 79 17.47 -23.73 9.62
C SER A 79 18.78 -23.96 10.38
N ILE A 80 18.82 -23.56 11.64
CA ILE A 80 19.95 -23.80 12.54
C ILE A 80 19.46 -24.43 13.84
N GLN A 81 20.26 -25.33 14.41
CA GLN A 81 20.02 -25.90 15.72
C GLN A 81 20.63 -24.98 16.79
N VAL A 82 19.91 -24.79 17.89
CA VAL A 82 20.37 -23.97 19.01
C VAL A 82 20.20 -24.77 20.29
N LYS A 83 21.29 -24.89 21.04
CA LYS A 83 21.28 -25.46 22.38
C LYS A 83 20.98 -24.33 23.38
N TYR A 84 19.91 -24.46 24.15
CA TYR A 84 19.57 -23.54 25.22
C TYR A 84 20.05 -24.15 26.55
N ASP A 85 21.30 -23.90 26.94
CA ASP A 85 21.81 -24.33 28.24
C ASP A 85 21.53 -23.24 29.29
N PRO A 86 20.73 -23.50 30.35
CA PRO A 86 20.42 -22.50 31.37
C PRO A 86 21.65 -22.02 32.14
N ASN A 87 22.69 -22.86 32.28
CA ASN A 87 23.85 -22.58 33.12
C ASN A 87 24.91 -21.70 32.44
N GLU A 88 24.95 -21.71 31.10
CA GLU A 88 25.86 -20.87 30.31
C GLU A 88 25.22 -19.56 29.81
N ARG A 89 23.94 -19.34 30.14
CA ARG A 89 23.16 -18.26 29.53
C ARG A 89 23.33 -16.93 30.26
N VAL A 90 24.18 -16.07 29.70
CA VAL A 90 24.23 -14.65 30.07
C VAL A 90 23.42 -13.82 29.07
N SER A 91 22.33 -13.20 29.52
CA SER A 91 21.57 -12.25 28.70
C SER A 91 22.15 -10.84 28.84
N HIS A 92 22.79 -10.33 27.80
CA HIS A 92 23.25 -8.94 27.75
C HIS A 92 22.12 -7.92 27.49
N PHE A 93 20.89 -8.40 27.27
CA PHE A 93 19.73 -7.54 27.04
C PHE A 93 19.34 -6.81 28.33
N ARG A 94 19.28 -5.48 28.29
CA ARG A 94 18.87 -4.64 29.42
C ARG A 94 17.39 -4.28 29.27
N PRO A 95 16.49 -4.87 30.08
CA PRO A 95 15.07 -4.56 30.04
C PRO A 95 14.82 -3.05 30.16
N GLY A 96 13.82 -2.53 29.46
CA GLY A 96 13.53 -1.09 29.42
C GLY A 96 14.40 -0.33 28.42
N ARG A 97 15.71 -0.16 28.68
CA ARG A 97 16.58 0.69 27.83
C ARG A 97 16.71 0.16 26.40
N ASP A 98 16.97 -1.14 26.25
CA ASP A 98 17.11 -1.73 24.91
C ASP A 98 15.74 -1.92 24.24
N PHE A 99 14.69 -2.13 25.02
CA PHE A 99 13.32 -2.14 24.51
C PHE A 99 12.92 -0.77 23.95
N PHE A 100 13.18 0.32 24.69
CA PHE A 100 12.90 1.69 24.26
C PHE A 100 13.64 2.04 22.97
N ARG A 101 14.93 1.70 22.89
CA ARG A 101 15.74 1.86 21.68
C ARG A 101 15.15 1.16 20.46
N ILE A 102 14.78 -0.10 20.61
CA ILE A 102 14.15 -0.89 19.54
C ILE A 102 12.81 -0.25 19.14
N SER A 103 12.00 0.18 20.10
CA SER A 103 10.72 0.84 19.84
C SER A 103 10.89 2.16 19.08
N VAL A 104 11.88 3.00 19.45
CA VAL A 104 12.18 4.25 18.71
C VAL A 104 12.63 3.92 17.28
N LEU A 105 13.53 2.95 17.10
CA LEU A 105 13.98 2.53 15.76
C LEU A 105 12.80 2.07 14.91
N ASN A 106 11.95 1.16 15.42
CA ASN A 106 10.81 0.65 14.67
C ASN A 106 9.82 1.77 14.32
N SER A 107 9.56 2.71 15.23
CA SER A 107 8.71 3.88 14.92
C SER A 107 9.27 4.71 13.77
N VAL A 108 10.58 4.97 13.76
CA VAL A 108 11.26 5.68 12.67
C VAL A 108 11.22 4.89 11.37
N LEU A 109 11.50 3.58 11.41
CA LEU A 109 11.47 2.70 10.24
C LEU A 109 10.07 2.59 9.65
N VAL A 110 9.02 2.47 10.46
CA VAL A 110 7.62 2.45 10.01
C VAL A 110 7.25 3.78 9.36
N PHE A 111 7.62 4.90 9.95
CA PHE A 111 7.38 6.22 9.36
C PHE A 111 8.00 6.35 7.96
N PHE A 112 9.29 6.01 7.82
CA PHE A 112 9.95 5.99 6.51
C PHE A 112 9.43 4.88 5.59
N ALA A 113 8.94 3.77 6.15
CA ALA A 113 8.32 2.72 5.35
C ALA A 113 7.08 3.27 4.65
N LEU A 114 6.21 3.97 5.38
CA LEU A 114 4.96 4.52 4.88
C LEU A 114 5.17 5.66 3.89
N ILE A 115 6.14 6.55 4.14
CA ILE A 115 6.35 7.75 3.30
C ILE A 115 7.24 7.47 2.09
N TYR A 116 8.24 6.60 2.22
CA TYR A 116 9.24 6.37 1.17
C TYR A 116 9.17 4.97 0.58
N TYR A 117 9.31 3.92 1.39
CA TYR A 117 9.48 2.56 0.87
C TYR A 117 8.21 2.03 0.19
N TYR A 118 7.05 2.12 0.84
CA TYR A 118 5.78 1.64 0.29
C TYR A 118 5.37 2.40 -0.98
N PRO A 119 5.41 3.74 -1.03
CA PRO A 119 5.16 4.48 -2.27
C PRO A 119 6.14 4.10 -3.38
N LYS A 120 7.45 4.03 -3.09
CA LYS A 120 8.46 3.61 -4.08
C LYS A 120 8.25 2.18 -4.58
N LYS A 121 7.80 1.27 -3.70
CA LYS A 121 7.45 -0.11 -4.06
C LYS A 121 6.17 -0.13 -4.90
N PHE A 122 5.17 0.66 -4.54
CA PHE A 122 3.90 0.78 -5.24
C PHE A 122 4.11 1.28 -6.67
N PHE A 123 4.85 2.38 -6.86
CA PHE A 123 5.18 2.92 -8.19
C PHE A 123 6.33 2.19 -8.90
N SER A 124 6.70 0.98 -8.46
CA SER A 124 7.76 0.23 -9.11
C SER A 124 7.31 -0.38 -10.44
N PHE A 125 8.27 -0.56 -11.37
CA PHE A 125 8.06 -1.26 -12.64
C PHE A 125 7.42 -2.65 -12.48
N GLN A 126 7.63 -3.32 -11.34
CA GLN A 126 7.02 -4.63 -11.07
C GLN A 126 5.50 -4.52 -10.87
N THR A 127 5.04 -3.52 -10.12
CA THR A 127 3.60 -3.27 -9.94
C THR A 127 2.95 -2.94 -11.29
N LEU A 128 3.60 -2.08 -12.09
CA LEU A 128 3.10 -1.73 -13.42
C LEU A 128 3.07 -2.96 -14.35
N ALA A 129 4.08 -3.82 -14.28
CA ALA A 129 4.12 -5.08 -15.03
C ALA A 129 2.97 -6.02 -14.61
N HIS A 130 2.67 -6.13 -13.32
CA HIS A 130 1.54 -6.93 -12.84
C HIS A 130 0.19 -6.37 -13.29
N ILE A 131 0.00 -5.05 -13.23
CA ILE A 131 -1.22 -4.40 -13.75
C ILE A 131 -1.37 -4.66 -15.24
N LYS A 132 -0.28 -4.52 -16.01
CA LYS A 132 -0.27 -4.82 -17.45
C LYS A 132 -0.61 -6.29 -17.72
N GLN A 133 -0.06 -7.22 -16.94
CA GLN A 133 -0.39 -8.64 -17.04
C GLN A 133 -1.88 -8.87 -16.77
N GLU A 134 -2.44 -8.31 -15.71
CA GLU A 134 -3.87 -8.38 -15.41
C GLU A 134 -4.74 -7.81 -16.52
N ALA A 135 -4.34 -6.70 -17.15
CA ALA A 135 -5.07 -6.12 -18.27
C ALA A 135 -5.10 -7.05 -19.51
N VAL A 136 -4.01 -7.78 -19.77
CA VAL A 136 -3.86 -8.62 -20.98
C VAL A 136 -4.32 -10.07 -20.76
N LYS A 137 -4.38 -10.56 -19.51
CA LYS A 137 -4.76 -11.95 -19.18
C LYS A 137 -5.95 -12.45 -19.99
N PRO A 138 -5.85 -13.57 -20.74
CA PRO A 138 -6.88 -13.99 -21.69
C PRO A 138 -8.19 -14.42 -21.03
N ASN A 139 -8.14 -14.96 -19.80
CA ASN A 139 -9.24 -15.64 -19.10
C ASN A 139 -10.44 -14.75 -18.67
N GLU A 140 -10.51 -13.50 -19.08
CA GLU A 140 -11.62 -12.59 -18.75
C GLU A 140 -12.10 -11.84 -19.99
N THR A 141 -13.39 -11.53 -20.08
CA THR A 141 -13.95 -10.76 -21.20
C THR A 141 -13.47 -9.30 -21.18
N ASN A 142 -13.46 -8.66 -22.36
CA ASN A 142 -13.13 -7.24 -22.47
C ASN A 142 -14.12 -6.37 -21.68
N LEU A 143 -15.42 -6.72 -21.76
CA LEU A 143 -16.49 -6.07 -21.01
C LEU A 143 -16.20 -6.02 -19.52
N LYS A 144 -15.86 -7.16 -18.90
CA LYS A 144 -15.58 -7.24 -17.47
C LYS A 144 -14.38 -6.37 -17.05
N LYS A 145 -13.31 -6.34 -17.85
CA LYS A 145 -12.14 -5.49 -17.58
C LYS A 145 -12.48 -4.00 -17.72
N ALA A 146 -13.23 -3.63 -18.76
CA ALA A 146 -13.69 -2.26 -18.97
C ALA A 146 -14.63 -1.79 -17.83
N LEU A 147 -15.59 -2.64 -17.42
CA LEU A 147 -16.46 -2.37 -16.26
C LEU A 147 -15.66 -2.21 -14.97
N SER A 148 -14.61 -3.00 -14.78
CA SER A 148 -13.75 -2.90 -13.60
C SER A 148 -13.01 -1.56 -13.53
N ILE A 149 -12.49 -1.09 -14.67
CA ILE A 149 -11.79 0.21 -14.75
C ILE A 149 -12.78 1.37 -14.62
N GLY A 150 -13.89 1.34 -15.35
CA GLY A 150 -14.95 2.36 -15.26
C GLY A 150 -15.48 2.48 -13.83
N PHE A 151 -15.80 1.35 -13.18
CA PHE A 151 -16.23 1.34 -11.78
C PHE A 151 -15.15 1.85 -10.83
N GLY A 152 -13.87 1.59 -11.15
CA GLY A 152 -12.75 2.18 -10.43
C GLY A 152 -12.76 3.70 -10.49
N PHE A 153 -12.81 4.30 -11.69
CA PHE A 153 -12.87 5.76 -11.83
C PHE A 153 -14.11 6.37 -11.17
N PHE A 154 -15.26 5.72 -11.28
CA PHE A 154 -16.46 6.10 -10.56
C PHE A 154 -16.18 6.22 -9.06
N MET A 155 -15.73 5.12 -8.44
CA MET A 155 -15.47 5.07 -7.00
C MET A 155 -14.35 6.02 -6.58
N GLY A 156 -13.38 6.29 -7.46
CA GLY A 156 -12.29 7.22 -7.19
C GLY A 156 -12.76 8.67 -7.05
N ILE A 157 -13.78 9.08 -7.82
CA ILE A 157 -14.30 10.46 -7.83
C ILE A 157 -15.53 10.63 -6.94
N PHE A 158 -16.34 9.57 -6.78
CA PHE A 158 -17.57 9.61 -6.00
C PHE A 158 -17.31 10.15 -4.58
N PRO A 159 -18.16 11.07 -4.04
CA PRO A 159 -17.81 11.86 -2.86
C PRO A 159 -17.97 11.11 -1.53
N ILE A 160 -17.29 9.97 -1.39
CA ILE A 160 -17.22 9.10 -0.19
C ILE A 160 -15.76 8.95 0.28
N TRP A 161 -15.09 10.09 0.40
CA TRP A 161 -13.65 10.20 0.68
C TRP A 161 -13.21 9.33 1.85
N GLY A 162 -12.19 8.50 1.61
CA GLY A 162 -11.66 7.55 2.58
C GLY A 162 -12.42 6.21 2.66
N PHE A 163 -13.67 6.15 2.20
CA PHE A 163 -14.50 4.93 2.22
C PHE A 163 -14.65 4.26 0.85
N GLN A 164 -14.17 4.89 -0.22
CA GLN A 164 -14.31 4.39 -1.60
C GLN A 164 -13.81 2.95 -1.80
N LEU A 165 -12.65 2.58 -1.24
CA LEU A 165 -12.13 1.21 -1.35
C LEU A 165 -12.83 0.25 -0.39
N LEU A 166 -13.22 0.73 0.80
CA LEU A 166 -13.93 -0.08 1.79
C LEU A 166 -15.29 -0.56 1.24
N ILE A 167 -16.00 0.30 0.52
CA ILE A 167 -17.29 -0.01 -0.10
C ILE A 167 -17.09 -0.64 -1.48
N GLY A 168 -16.14 -0.12 -2.27
CA GLY A 168 -15.94 -0.53 -3.65
C GLY A 168 -15.36 -1.94 -3.81
N ILE A 169 -14.50 -2.41 -2.91
CA ILE A 169 -13.96 -3.78 -2.99
C ILE A 169 -15.06 -4.84 -2.79
N PRO A 170 -15.91 -4.77 -1.73
CA PRO A 170 -17.07 -5.66 -1.60
C PRO A 170 -18.00 -5.62 -2.81
N LEU A 171 -18.30 -4.44 -3.35
CA LEU A 171 -19.14 -4.31 -4.54
C LEU A 171 -18.47 -4.94 -5.77
N ALA A 172 -17.17 -4.72 -5.98
CA ALA A 172 -16.42 -5.37 -7.05
C ALA A 172 -16.41 -6.89 -6.90
N MET A 173 -16.39 -7.41 -5.67
CA MET A 173 -16.53 -8.85 -5.41
C MET A 173 -17.94 -9.36 -5.73
N LEU A 174 -18.97 -8.62 -5.31
CA LEU A 174 -20.38 -8.95 -5.58
C LEU A 174 -20.66 -9.02 -7.08
N PHE A 175 -20.18 -8.03 -7.84
CA PHE A 175 -20.29 -7.99 -9.31
C PHE A 175 -19.25 -8.85 -10.04
N ARG A 176 -18.45 -9.63 -9.30
CA ARG A 176 -17.40 -10.50 -9.83
C ARG A 176 -16.42 -9.78 -10.76
N LEU A 177 -16.10 -8.51 -10.51
CA LEU A 177 -15.18 -7.67 -11.30
C LEU A 177 -13.70 -8.02 -11.06
N ASN A 178 -12.81 -7.56 -11.93
CA ASN A 178 -11.37 -7.68 -11.73
C ASN A 178 -10.92 -6.65 -10.67
N LYS A 179 -10.65 -7.16 -9.46
CA LYS A 179 -10.25 -6.36 -8.30
C LYS A 179 -8.97 -5.56 -8.52
N VAL A 180 -8.01 -6.08 -9.26
CA VAL A 180 -6.72 -5.39 -9.48
C VAL A 180 -6.94 -4.17 -10.36
N LEU A 181 -7.67 -4.33 -11.47
CA LEU A 181 -8.00 -3.22 -12.37
C LEU A 181 -8.88 -2.18 -11.68
N PHE A 182 -9.88 -2.63 -10.91
CA PHE A 182 -10.72 -1.77 -10.09
C PHE A 182 -9.91 -0.93 -9.10
N ILE A 183 -9.11 -1.58 -8.24
CA ILE A 183 -8.31 -0.87 -7.22
C ILE A 183 -7.33 0.11 -7.90
N THR A 184 -6.72 -0.29 -9.01
CA THR A 184 -5.80 0.58 -9.76
C THR A 184 -6.51 1.85 -10.23
N ALA A 185 -7.68 1.72 -10.85
CA ALA A 185 -8.45 2.86 -11.36
C ALA A 185 -9.08 3.72 -10.23
N ALA A 186 -9.50 3.10 -9.12
CA ALA A 186 -10.06 3.80 -7.96
C ALA A 186 -9.06 4.69 -7.21
N ASN A 187 -7.76 4.54 -7.48
CA ASN A 187 -6.71 5.42 -6.96
C ASN A 187 -6.41 6.62 -7.88
N ILE A 188 -7.35 7.04 -8.75
CA ILE A 188 -7.20 8.26 -9.56
C ILE A 188 -7.07 9.53 -8.69
N SER A 189 -7.66 9.53 -7.49
CA SER A 189 -7.63 10.64 -6.52
C SER A 189 -6.34 10.67 -5.69
N ILE A 190 -5.18 10.55 -6.34
CA ILE A 190 -3.88 10.81 -5.71
C ILE A 190 -3.77 12.29 -5.31
N PRO A 191 -2.96 12.65 -4.29
CA PRO A 191 -2.92 14.02 -3.77
C PRO A 191 -2.76 15.13 -4.82
N PRO A 192 -1.93 14.99 -5.88
CA PRO A 192 -1.84 15.99 -6.93
C PRO A 192 -3.11 16.14 -7.79
N MET A 193 -3.93 15.10 -7.89
CA MET A 193 -5.17 15.10 -8.68
C MET A 193 -6.37 15.63 -7.89
N ILE A 194 -6.31 15.65 -6.55
CA ILE A 194 -7.42 16.08 -5.71
C ILE A 194 -7.89 17.51 -6.04
N PRO A 195 -7.01 18.53 -6.17
CA PRO A 195 -7.45 19.88 -6.54
C PRO A 195 -8.14 19.92 -7.90
N LEU A 196 -7.65 19.14 -8.88
CA LEU A 196 -8.24 19.06 -10.21
C LEU A 196 -9.62 18.41 -10.18
N ILE A 197 -9.78 17.35 -9.39
CA ILE A 197 -11.06 16.66 -9.21
C ILE A 197 -12.06 17.60 -8.52
N ILE A 198 -11.66 18.31 -7.45
CA ILE A 198 -12.53 19.28 -6.78
C ILE A 198 -12.95 20.39 -7.75
N TYR A 199 -12.02 20.97 -8.48
CA TYR A 199 -12.30 22.01 -9.47
C TYR A 199 -13.26 21.51 -10.57
N SER A 200 -13.00 20.32 -11.12
CA SER A 200 -13.84 19.71 -12.16
C SER A 200 -15.24 19.36 -11.63
N SER A 201 -15.33 18.91 -10.37
CA SER A 201 -16.61 18.67 -9.69
C SER A 201 -17.38 19.98 -9.55
N LEU A 202 -16.76 21.07 -9.10
CA LEU A 202 -17.43 22.37 -9.02
C LEU A 202 -17.93 22.85 -10.39
N LEU A 203 -17.10 22.73 -11.43
CA LEU A 203 -17.43 23.12 -12.80
C LEU A 203 -18.61 22.32 -13.37
N THR A 204 -18.61 21.01 -13.17
CA THR A 204 -19.72 20.14 -13.59
C THR A 204 -20.99 20.38 -12.77
N GLY A 205 -20.86 20.68 -11.47
CA GLY A 205 -21.99 20.99 -10.59
C GLY A 205 -22.70 22.30 -10.96
N GLN A 206 -21.95 23.28 -11.50
CA GLN A 206 -22.48 24.57 -11.94
C GLN A 206 -23.55 24.43 -13.04
N LEU A 207 -23.47 23.36 -13.84
CA LEU A 207 -24.44 23.09 -14.91
C LEU A 207 -25.85 22.79 -14.39
N PHE A 208 -25.98 22.35 -13.13
CA PHE A 208 -27.24 21.86 -12.55
C PHE A 208 -27.66 22.61 -11.28
N VAL A 209 -26.72 23.26 -10.60
CA VAL A 209 -26.99 24.04 -9.39
C VAL A 209 -26.84 25.52 -9.74
N SER A 210 -27.93 26.28 -9.61
CA SER A 210 -27.95 27.72 -9.83
C SER A 210 -27.14 28.44 -8.75
N GLY A 211 -25.99 29.01 -9.12
CA GLY A 211 -25.12 29.78 -8.22
C GLY A 211 -23.86 30.23 -8.95
N GLU A 212 -23.33 31.41 -8.62
CA GLU A 212 -22.02 31.85 -9.12
C GLU A 212 -20.91 31.07 -8.40
N VAL A 213 -20.00 30.47 -9.16
CA VAL A 213 -18.81 29.82 -8.58
C VAL A 213 -17.83 30.91 -8.20
N HIS A 214 -17.81 31.24 -6.92
CA HIS A 214 -16.78 32.11 -6.37
C HIS A 214 -15.51 31.27 -6.13
N TYR A 215 -14.68 31.16 -7.16
CA TYR A 215 -13.42 30.41 -7.11
C TYR A 215 -12.48 30.90 -5.99
N SER A 216 -12.60 32.16 -5.59
CA SER A 216 -11.87 32.76 -4.47
C SER A 216 -12.33 32.20 -3.11
N SER A 217 -13.60 31.83 -2.94
CA SER A 217 -14.12 31.30 -1.67
C SER A 217 -14.01 29.78 -1.52
N VAL A 218 -13.37 29.10 -2.48
CA VAL A 218 -12.97 27.69 -2.31
C VAL A 218 -11.92 27.53 -1.19
N LEU A 219 -11.15 28.60 -0.92
CA LEU A 219 -10.17 28.66 0.18
C LEU A 219 -10.65 29.50 1.38
N ASP A 220 -11.66 30.36 1.19
CA ASP A 220 -12.21 31.18 2.26
C ASP A 220 -13.43 30.50 2.91
N PHE A 221 -13.27 30.09 4.17
CA PHE A 221 -14.28 29.36 4.94
C PHE A 221 -15.42 30.26 5.46
N SER A 222 -16.06 31.05 4.59
CA SER A 222 -17.26 31.84 4.93
C SER A 222 -18.51 30.97 5.04
N SER A 223 -19.29 31.12 6.12
CA SER A 223 -20.31 30.14 6.54
C SER A 223 -21.50 29.93 5.59
N LYS A 224 -21.89 30.92 4.77
CA LYS A 224 -23.00 30.79 3.80
C LYS A 224 -22.55 30.36 2.41
N GLU A 225 -21.39 30.84 1.96
CA GLU A 225 -20.83 30.47 0.64
C GLU A 225 -20.27 29.05 0.65
N VAL A 226 -19.68 28.62 1.77
CA VAL A 226 -19.18 27.24 1.95
C VAL A 226 -20.30 26.21 1.78
N GLN A 227 -21.53 26.49 2.25
CA GLN A 227 -22.62 25.52 2.13
C GLN A 227 -23.09 25.35 0.67
N SER A 228 -23.19 26.44 -0.10
CA SER A 228 -23.54 26.40 -1.52
C SER A 228 -22.46 25.66 -2.33
N ASN A 229 -21.18 25.98 -2.06
CA ASN A 229 -20.03 25.33 -2.70
C ASN A 229 -19.96 23.83 -2.37
N ILE A 230 -20.29 23.42 -1.14
CA ILE A 230 -20.35 22.00 -0.76
C ILE A 230 -21.45 21.27 -1.52
N TYR A 231 -22.68 21.80 -1.55
CA TYR A 231 -23.78 21.14 -2.27
C TYR A 231 -23.47 21.00 -3.76
N GLN A 232 -22.98 22.08 -4.38
CA GLN A 232 -22.56 22.08 -5.77
C GLN A 232 -21.43 21.08 -6.03
N TYR A 233 -20.44 21.02 -5.15
CA TYR A 233 -19.38 20.03 -5.22
C TYR A 233 -19.92 18.60 -5.17
N PHE A 234 -20.85 18.29 -4.26
CA PHE A 234 -21.44 16.94 -4.16
C PHE A 234 -22.20 16.55 -5.44
N VAL A 235 -23.06 17.44 -5.94
CA VAL A 235 -23.81 17.21 -7.20
C VAL A 235 -22.83 17.01 -8.35
N GLY A 236 -21.86 17.89 -8.48
CA GLY A 236 -20.83 17.83 -9.51
C GLY A 236 -19.95 16.59 -9.43
N ALA A 237 -19.51 16.19 -8.23
CA ALA A 237 -18.71 14.97 -8.04
C ALA A 237 -19.49 13.70 -8.42
N ILE A 238 -20.80 13.64 -8.12
CA ILE A 238 -21.66 12.54 -8.58
C ILE A 238 -21.71 12.50 -10.11
N LEU A 239 -21.99 13.64 -10.75
CA LEU A 239 -22.06 13.72 -12.22
C LEU A 239 -20.73 13.39 -12.88
N LEU A 240 -19.64 13.95 -12.37
CA LEU A 240 -18.27 13.71 -12.84
C LEU A 240 -17.89 12.22 -12.67
N SER A 241 -18.28 11.59 -11.57
CA SER A 241 -18.02 10.16 -11.34
C SER A 241 -18.75 9.27 -12.35
N VAL A 242 -20.01 9.59 -12.69
CA VAL A 242 -20.79 8.88 -13.72
C VAL A 242 -20.18 9.11 -15.10
N PHE A 243 -19.79 10.34 -15.42
CA PHE A 243 -19.08 10.62 -16.66
C PHE A 243 -17.76 9.84 -16.76
N ALA A 244 -16.95 9.85 -15.70
CA ALA A 244 -15.69 9.13 -15.65
C ALA A 244 -15.86 7.61 -15.76
N PHE A 245 -16.96 7.05 -15.24
CA PHE A 245 -17.34 5.67 -15.46
C PHE A 245 -17.46 5.35 -16.95
N PHE A 246 -18.32 6.08 -17.66
CA PHE A 246 -18.59 5.82 -19.08
C PHE A 246 -17.37 6.13 -19.95
N ALA A 247 -16.68 7.24 -19.71
CA ALA A 247 -15.45 7.58 -20.43
C ALA A 247 -14.38 6.50 -20.24
N GLY A 248 -14.14 6.08 -19.00
CA GLY A 248 -13.19 5.01 -18.69
C GLY A 248 -13.58 3.68 -19.31
N PHE A 249 -14.86 3.32 -19.26
CA PHE A 249 -15.40 2.12 -19.88
C PHE A 249 -15.18 2.11 -21.40
N ILE A 250 -15.63 3.16 -22.11
CA ILE A 250 -15.57 3.26 -23.57
C ILE A 250 -14.11 3.22 -24.05
N VAL A 251 -13.25 4.06 -23.46
CA VAL A 251 -11.83 4.11 -23.82
C VAL A 251 -11.16 2.76 -23.57
N THR A 252 -11.39 2.16 -22.40
CA THR A 252 -10.80 0.86 -22.07
C THR A 252 -11.30 -0.24 -22.99
N TYR A 253 -12.61 -0.31 -23.26
CA TYR A 253 -13.20 -1.32 -24.14
C TYR A 253 -12.66 -1.18 -25.57
N GLY A 254 -12.56 0.05 -26.09
CA GLY A 254 -11.98 0.33 -27.40
C GLY A 254 -10.51 -0.11 -27.48
N LEU A 255 -9.69 0.28 -26.51
CA LEU A 255 -8.28 -0.11 -26.45
C LEU A 255 -8.10 -1.63 -26.35
N LEU A 256 -8.88 -2.31 -25.49
CA LEU A 256 -8.81 -3.76 -25.36
C LEU A 256 -9.27 -4.46 -26.64
N SER A 257 -10.29 -3.94 -27.32
CA SER A 257 -10.78 -4.52 -28.57
C SER A 257 -9.78 -4.41 -29.72
N ILE A 258 -8.97 -3.35 -29.74
CA ILE A 258 -7.94 -3.13 -30.77
C ILE A 258 -6.64 -3.91 -30.45
N PHE A 259 -6.17 -3.84 -29.21
CA PHE A 259 -4.80 -4.27 -28.88
C PHE A 259 -4.72 -5.66 -28.20
N ARG A 260 -5.81 -6.19 -27.64
CA ARG A 260 -5.77 -7.45 -26.90
C ARG A 260 -6.00 -8.64 -27.82
N LYS A 261 -5.02 -9.54 -27.87
CA LYS A 261 -5.09 -10.78 -28.65
C LYS A 261 -5.81 -11.88 -27.85
N ASN A 262 -6.70 -12.64 -28.51
CA ASN A 262 -7.42 -13.80 -27.97
C ASN A 262 -8.22 -13.56 -26.67
N PRO A 263 -9.16 -12.59 -26.62
CA PRO A 263 -10.05 -12.46 -25.49
C PRO A 263 -11.02 -13.66 -25.42
N VAL A 264 -11.40 -14.05 -24.19
CA VAL A 264 -12.58 -14.90 -23.99
C VAL A 264 -13.80 -14.18 -24.59
N LYS A 265 -14.54 -14.87 -25.47
CA LYS A 265 -15.76 -14.36 -26.10
C LYS A 265 -16.80 -14.03 -25.03
N GLU A 266 -17.58 -12.98 -25.29
CA GLU A 266 -18.63 -12.48 -24.40
C GLU A 266 -19.74 -13.50 -24.18
#